data_AF-A0A3C0X2G0-F1
#
_entry.id   AF-A0A3C0X2G0-F1
#
_cell.length_a   1.000
_cell.length_b   1.000
_cell.length_c   1.000
_cell.angle_alpha   90.00
_cell.angle_beta   90.00
_cell.angle_gamma   90.00
#
_symmetry.space_group_name_H-M   'P 1'
#
loop_
_entity.id
_entity.type
_entity.pdbx_description
1 polymer ?
#
loop_
_entity_poly.entity_id
_entity_poly.type
_entity_poly.pdbx_seq_one_letter_code
_entity_poly.pdbx_strand_id
1 'polypeptide(L)'
;MRKISLKRFLFIHLPVAAAVIIYALLPIKCPFKYFFHFNCPTCGMTRAMLSLFKGDIASYISYNPMALPFLSALLLGFHIRVLPIKKRVSEAVIITVGVLTLAVYFLK
;
A
#
# COMPACT_ATOMS: atom_id res chain seq x y z
N MET A 1 25.43 2.21 -8.20
CA MET A 1 24.51 1.40 -7.37
C MET A 1 24.89 1.56 -5.90
N ARG A 2 24.13 2.34 -5.11
CA ARG A 2 24.38 2.49 -3.66
C ARG A 2 23.98 1.18 -2.99
N LYS A 3 24.95 0.39 -2.51
CA LYS A 3 24.66 -0.83 -1.75
C LYS A 3 23.82 -0.45 -0.52
N ILE A 4 22.54 -0.81 -0.52
CA ILE A 4 21.74 -0.75 0.71
C ILE A 4 22.38 -1.78 1.65
N SER A 5 22.89 -1.32 2.79
CA SER A 5 23.36 -2.22 3.83
C SER A 5 22.20 -3.14 4.22
N LEU A 6 22.43 -4.46 4.16
CA LEU A 6 21.43 -5.48 4.50
C LEU A 6 20.81 -5.23 5.88
N LYS A 7 21.60 -4.70 6.83
CA LYS A 7 21.12 -4.26 8.15
C LYS A 7 20.04 -3.19 8.05
N ARG A 8 20.20 -2.21 7.15
CA ARG A 8 19.25 -1.10 6.95
C ARG A 8 17.96 -1.54 6.26
N PHE A 9 18.06 -2.50 5.35
CA PHE A 9 16.90 -3.14 4.73
C PHE A 9 16.11 -3.96 5.77
N LEU A 10 16.80 -4.82 6.54
CA LEU A 10 16.19 -5.61 7.60
C LEU A 10 15.50 -4.72 8.64
N PHE A 11 16.14 -3.62 9.07
CA PHE A 11 15.59 -2.72 10.08
C PHE A 11 14.27 -2.06 9.66
N ILE A 12 14.05 -1.86 8.35
CA ILE A 12 12.83 -1.26 7.81
C ILE A 12 11.75 -2.33 7.59
N HIS A 13 12.12 -3.50 7.06
CA HIS A 13 11.16 -4.54 6.71
C HIS A 13 10.74 -5.43 7.89
N LEU A 14 11.60 -5.61 8.90
CA LEU A 14 11.32 -6.43 10.07
C LEU A 14 10.12 -5.92 10.90
N PRO A 15 9.99 -4.62 11.24
CA PRO A 15 8.81 -4.13 11.95
C PRO A 15 7.53 -4.19 11.09
N VAL A 16 7.65 -4.01 9.77
CA VAL A 16 6.52 -4.15 8.85
C VAL A 16 6.04 -5.60 8.81
N ALA A 17 6.96 -6.55 8.69
CA ALA A 17 6.66 -7.98 8.72
C ALA A 17 6.04 -8.40 10.06
N ALA A 18 6.60 -7.93 11.18
CA ALA A 18 6.05 -8.18 12.51
C ALA A 18 4.63 -7.61 12.65
N ALA A 19 4.39 -6.38 12.18
CA ALA A 19 3.06 -5.78 12.20
C ALA A 19 2.05 -6.58 11.36
N VAL A 20 2.44 -7.06 10.17
CA VAL A 20 1.61 -7.90 9.32
C VAL A 20 1.29 -9.24 9.99
N ILE A 21 2.28 -9.89 10.61
CA ILE A 21 2.09 -11.16 11.32
C ILE A 21 1.16 -11.00 12.52
N ILE A 22 1.36 -9.95 13.32
CA ILE A 22 0.49 -9.63 14.45
C ILE A 22 -0.95 -9.39 13.96
N TYR A 23 -1.13 -8.63 12.88
CA TYR A 23 -2.45 -8.38 12.31
C TYR A 23 -3.12 -9.62 11.71
N ALA A 24 -2.33 -10.56 11.19
CA ALA A 24 -2.82 -11.83 10.66
C ALA A 24 -3.21 -12.82 11.76
N LEU A 25 -2.56 -12.74 12.93
CA LEU A 25 -2.84 -13.60 14.08
C LEU A 25 -3.95 -13.08 14.99
N LEU A 26 -4.21 -11.76 15.00
CA LEU A 26 -5.31 -11.20 15.79
C LEU A 26 -6.65 -11.41 15.07
N PRO A 27 -7.68 -11.98 15.72
CA PRO A 27 -9.01 -12.18 15.15
C PRO A 27 -9.81 -10.87 14.97
N ILE A 28 -9.16 -9.71 15.11
CA ILE A 28 -9.81 -8.40 15.00
C ILE A 28 -10.07 -8.10 13.53
N LYS A 29 -11.35 -8.05 13.16
CA LYS A 29 -11.83 -7.52 11.88
C LYS A 29 -11.54 -6.01 11.79
N CYS A 30 -10.30 -5.65 11.50
CA CYS A 30 -9.78 -4.28 11.33
C CYS A 30 -10.11 -3.30 12.50
N PRO A 31 -9.17 -3.01 13.42
CA PRO A 31 -9.34 -1.99 14.47
C PRO A 31 -9.90 -0.65 13.98
N PHE A 32 -9.55 -0.19 12.77
CA PHE A 32 -10.12 1.05 12.22
C PHE A 32 -11.65 0.99 12.08
N LYS A 33 -12.17 -0.13 11.58
CA LYS A 33 -13.61 -0.33 11.45
C LYS A 33 -14.28 -0.44 12.82
N TYR A 34 -13.59 -1.03 13.80
CA TYR A 34 -14.10 -1.16 15.16
C TYR A 34 -14.19 0.19 15.89
N PHE A 35 -13.16 1.03 15.80
CA PHE A 35 -13.14 2.33 16.49
C PHE A 35 -13.92 3.40 15.75
N PHE A 36 -13.76 3.49 14.44
CA PHE A 36 -14.30 4.61 13.66
C PHE A 36 -15.58 4.27 12.88
N HIS A 37 -16.03 3.01 12.91
CA HIS A 37 -17.23 2.52 12.21
C HIS A 37 -17.25 2.72 10.68
N PHE A 38 -16.27 3.42 10.09
CA PHE A 38 -16.04 3.51 8.65
C PHE A 38 -14.91 2.60 8.18
N ASN A 39 -15.00 2.12 6.94
CA ASN A 39 -13.91 1.36 6.33
C ASN A 39 -12.80 2.34 5.92
N CYS A 40 -11.56 2.15 6.35
CA CYS A 40 -10.48 3.01 5.89
C CYS A 40 -10.21 2.82 4.37
N PRO A 41 -9.66 3.83 3.67
CA PRO A 41 -9.37 3.75 2.24
C PRO A 41 -8.43 2.58 1.89
N THR A 42 -7.58 2.17 2.83
CA THR A 42 -6.66 1.03 2.69
C THR A 42 -7.36 -0.33 2.76
N CYS A 43 -8.48 -0.47 3.48
CA CYS A 43 -9.25 -1.73 3.49
C CYS A 43 -9.83 -2.08 2.11
N GLY A 44 -10.21 -1.08 1.30
CA GLY A 44 -10.65 -1.30 -0.08
C GLY A 44 -9.50 -1.77 -0.98
N MET A 45 -8.31 -1.21 -0.78
CA MET A 45 -7.11 -1.60 -1.52
C MET A 45 -6.66 -3.03 -1.21
N THR A 46 -6.70 -3.44 0.06
CA THR A 46 -6.35 -4.82 0.46
C THR A 46 -7.27 -5.85 -0.19
N ARG A 47 -8.59 -5.58 -0.24
CA ARG A 47 -9.57 -6.46 -0.90
C ARG A 47 -9.39 -6.49 -2.42
N ALA A 48 -9.08 -5.35 -3.03
CA ALA A 48 -8.74 -5.29 -4.44
C ALA A 48 -7.51 -6.17 -4.74
N MET A 49 -6.42 -5.99 -4.01
CA MET A 49 -5.20 -6.80 -4.16
C MET A 49 -5.44 -8.29 -3.94
N LEU A 50 -6.21 -8.67 -2.91
CA LEU A 50 -6.60 -10.07 -2.70
C LEU A 50 -7.39 -10.65 -3.88
N SER A 51 -8.27 -9.86 -4.50
CA SER A 51 -9.04 -10.29 -5.69
C SER A 51 -8.12 -10.45 -6.89
N LEU A 52 -7.17 -9.53 -7.07
CA LEU A 52 -6.15 -9.62 -8.11
C LEU A 52 -5.29 -10.87 -7.95
N PHE A 53 -4.87 -11.21 -6.72
CA PHE A 53 -4.14 -12.46 -6.43
C PHE A 53 -4.97 -13.72 -6.70
N LYS A 54 -6.29 -13.63 -6.58
CA LYS A 54 -7.22 -14.71 -6.97
C LYS A 54 -7.50 -14.75 -8.48
N GLY A 55 -6.94 -13.83 -9.26
CA GLY A 55 -7.18 -13.70 -10.71
C GLY A 55 -8.50 -13.00 -11.06
N ASP A 56 -9.23 -12.47 -10.07
CA ASP A 56 -10.50 -11.79 -10.29
C ASP A 56 -10.28 -10.28 -10.52
N ILE A 57 -10.11 -9.93 -11.79
CA ILE A 57 -9.89 -8.55 -12.24
C ILE A 57 -11.17 -7.71 -12.11
N ALA A 58 -12.35 -8.32 -12.29
CA ALA A 58 -13.62 -7.61 -12.17
C ALA A 58 -13.84 -7.12 -10.73
N SER A 59 -13.62 -8.01 -9.75
CA SER A 59 -13.66 -7.65 -8.34
C SER A 59 -12.56 -6.67 -7.96
N TYR A 60 -11.35 -6.78 -8.54
CA TYR A 60 -10.27 -5.79 -8.32
C TYR A 60 -10.71 -4.35 -8.66
N ILE A 61 -11.26 -4.15 -9.86
CA ILE A 61 -11.74 -2.83 -10.32
C ILE A 61 -12.93 -2.38 -9.47
N SER A 62 -13.84 -3.30 -9.16
CA SER A 62 -15.02 -3.02 -8.34
C SER A 62 -14.64 -2.56 -6.93
N TYR A 63 -13.64 -3.16 -6.30
CA TYR A 63 -13.16 -2.72 -4.99
C TYR A 63 -12.41 -1.38 -5.08
N ASN A 64 -11.22 -1.34 -5.69
CA ASN A 64 -10.46 -0.11 -5.84
C ASN A 64 -9.40 -0.24 -6.95
N PRO A 65 -9.59 0.41 -8.11
CA PRO A 65 -8.65 0.33 -9.22
C PRO A 65 -7.32 1.03 -8.94
N MET A 66 -7.26 1.93 -7.94
CA MET A 66 -6.03 2.61 -7.52
C MET A 66 -5.16 1.77 -6.58
N ALA A 67 -5.59 0.57 -6.19
CA ALA A 67 -4.83 -0.26 -5.26
C ALA A 67 -3.44 -0.67 -5.82
N LEU A 68 -3.35 -1.03 -7.10
CA LEU A 68 -2.08 -1.40 -7.74
C LEU A 68 -1.17 -0.17 -7.99
N PRO A 69 -1.66 0.96 -8.52
CA PRO A 69 -0.89 2.21 -8.57
C PRO A 69 -0.39 2.68 -7.21
N PHE A 70 -1.22 2.57 -6.16
CA PHE A 70 -0.84 2.96 -4.81
C PHE A 70 0.28 2.07 -4.26
N LEU A 71 0.16 0.76 -4.41
CA LEU A 71 1.19 -0.18 -3.96
C LEU A 71 2.50 0.04 -4.72
N SER A 72 2.45 0.28 -6.03
CA SER A 72 3.64 0.54 -6.84
C SER A 72 4.31 1.86 -6.45
N ALA A 73 3.54 2.93 -6.20
CA ALA A 73 4.07 4.20 -5.72
C ALA A 73 4.74 4.06 -4.34
N LEU A 74 4.14 3.29 -3.43
CA LEU A 74 4.70 3.00 -2.11
C LEU A 74 6.05 2.27 -2.24
N LEU A 75 6.10 1.21 -3.06
CA LEU A 75 7.34 0.48 -3.35
C LEU A 75 8.41 1.38 -3.97
N LEU A 76 8.03 2.26 -4.89
CA LEU A 76 8.91 3.25 -5.50
C LEU A 76 9.51 4.19 -4.46
N GLY A 77 8.71 4.65 -3.49
CA GLY A 77 9.17 5.49 -2.38
C GLY A 77 10.20 4.79 -1.49
N PHE A 78 9.98 3.52 -1.15
CA PHE A 78 10.95 2.74 -0.38
C PHE A 78 12.25 2.47 -1.16
N HIS A 79 12.18 2.30 -2.48
CA HIS A 79 13.31 1.93 -3.34
C HIS A 79 13.89 3.10 -4.15
N ILE A 80 13.48 4.33 -3.86
CA ILE A 80 13.93 5.57 -4.52
C ILE A 80 15.46 5.74 -4.51
N ARG A 81 16.15 5.14 -3.54
CA ARG A 81 17.61 5.18 -3.40
C ARG A 81 18.33 4.12 -4.25
N VAL A 82 17.60 3.12 -4.76
CA VAL A 82 18.12 2.02 -5.59
C VAL A 82 17.83 2.26 -7.06
N LEU A 83 16.63 2.79 -7.36
CA LEU A 83 16.20 3.07 -8.71
C LEU A 83 16.87 4.34 -9.24
N PRO A 84 17.26 4.40 -10.53
CA PRO A 84 17.86 5.58 -11.16
C PRO A 84 16.80 6.66 -11.49
N ILE A 85 15.90 6.95 -10.55
CA ILE A 85 14.79 7.90 -10.75
C ILE A 85 15.08 9.19 -9.99
N LYS A 86 14.77 10.34 -10.61
CA LYS A 86 14.91 11.65 -9.98
C LYS A 86 13.96 11.76 -8.78
N LYS A 87 14.48 12.18 -7.63
CA LYS A 87 13.72 12.31 -6.37
C LYS A 87 12.42 13.11 -6.52
N ARG A 88 12.46 14.22 -7.29
CA ARG A 88 11.27 15.05 -7.58
C ARG A 88 10.17 14.28 -8.31
N VAL A 89 10.52 13.38 -9.24
CA VAL A 89 9.54 12.62 -10.03
C VAL A 89 8.84 11.60 -9.14
N SER A 90 9.59 10.87 -8.32
CA SER A 90 9.01 9.93 -7.35
C SER A 90 8.18 10.62 -6.27
N GLU A 91 8.59 11.78 -5.77
CA GLU A 91 7.78 12.56 -4.82
C GLU A 91 6.46 13.00 -5.48
N ALA A 92 6.51 13.52 -6.70
CA ALA A 92 5.31 13.87 -7.46
C ALA A 92 4.40 12.66 -7.67
N VAL A 93 4.94 11.52 -8.10
CA VAL A 93 4.15 10.28 -8.32
C VAL A 93 3.48 9.82 -7.02
N ILE A 94 4.19 9.79 -5.90
CA ILE A 94 3.63 9.38 -4.60
C ILE A 94 2.52 10.32 -4.16
N ILE A 95 2.72 11.63 -4.29
CA ILE A 95 1.72 12.64 -3.93
C ILE A 95 0.49 12.53 -4.83
N THR A 96 0.69 12.47 -6.15
CA THR A 96 -0.40 12.38 -7.12
C THR A 96 -1.22 11.11 -6.90
N VAL A 97 -0.58 9.95 -6.75
CA VAL A 97 -1.27 8.68 -6.51
C VAL A 97 -1.99 8.69 -5.16
N GLY A 98 -1.39 9.27 -4.12
CA GLY A 98 -2.03 9.43 -2.82
C GLY A 98 -3.30 10.29 -2.89
N VAL A 99 -3.23 11.45 -3.55
CA VAL A 99 -4.38 12.34 -3.76
C VAL A 99 -5.47 11.67 -4.58
N LEU A 100 -5.12 11.01 -5.69
CA LEU A 100 -6.07 10.29 -6.52
C LEU A 100 -6.77 9.17 -5.76
N THR A 101 -6.04 8.46 -4.90
CA THR A 101 -6.61 7.37 -4.08
C THR A 101 -7.63 7.91 -3.08
N LEU A 102 -7.35 9.05 -2.46
CA LEU A 102 -8.31 9.73 -1.57
C LEU A 102 -9.51 10.26 -2.35
N ALA A 103 -9.29 10.89 -3.52
CA ALA A 103 -10.35 11.38 -4.36
C ALA A 103 -11.28 10.24 -4.81
N VAL A 104 -10.74 9.13 -5.30
CA VAL A 104 -11.52 7.93 -5.68
C VAL A 104 -12.27 7.35 -4.48
N TYR A 105 -11.72 7.42 -3.28
CA TYR A 105 -12.41 6.97 -2.06
C TYR A 105 -13.60 7.88 -1.70
N PHE A 106 -13.51 9.19 -1.87
CA PHE A 106 -14.62 10.11 -1.61
C PHE A 106 -15.67 10.15 -2.72
N LEU A 107 -15.30 9.80 -3.95
CA LEU A 107 -16.20 9.74 -5.11
C LEU A 107 -17.00 8.42 -5.18
N LYS A 108 -16.66 7.43 -4.35
CA LYS A 108 -17.35 6.14 -4.22
C LYS A 108 -18.11 6.08 -2.91
#